data_AF-A0A7J8PVU7-F1
#
_entry.id   AF-A0A7J8PVU7-F1
#
_cell.length_a   1.000
_cell.length_b   1.000
_cell.length_c   1.000
_cell.angle_alpha   90.00
_cell.angle_beta   90.00
_cell.angle_gamma   90.00
#
_symmetry.space_group_name_H-M   'P 1'
#
loop_
_entity.id
_entity.type
_entity.pdbx_description
1 polymer ?
#
loop_
_entity_poly.entity_id
_entity_poly.type
_entity_poly.pdbx_seq_one_letter_code
_entity_poly.pdbx_strand_id
1 'polypeptide(L)'
;MVAFGKKLKARQIQEWQAYYINYKLMKKKVKQYAHQIEVGTLERRHVLKDFSRMLDNQIEKIVLFLLEQQGLLASKLAKLREQHDTLEQQPEISQITELREGYRVVGYDLLKLLYFVEMNAIGLRKILKKFDKRFRYRFTDYYVKSRANHPYSQLQQVFKHVGLGAVVGAVSRNLHELQDCQGSYLSIYDPPALPLQDPVVDSIKAAVDRLTHSTNFLNFMAQHALIMQEELPAPAEEQIDEERYHYVSLLLNLANTFLYMVNTYIIVPTADNYSMSLGAAATVCGIVIGAMAVAQVFSSVYFSAWSNRSYFRPLVFSSIVL
;
A
#
# COMPACT_ATOMS: atom_id res chain seq x y z
N MET A 1 -16.87 15.62 -3.06
CA MET A 1 -15.65 15.02 -3.66
C MET A 1 -15.35 15.56 -5.09
N VAL A 2 -15.36 16.90 -5.32
CA VAL A 2 -15.33 17.52 -6.67
C VAL A 2 -14.08 18.40 -6.95
N ALA A 3 -13.28 18.74 -5.94
CA ALA A 3 -12.27 19.80 -6.05
C ALA A 3 -10.86 19.36 -6.55
N PHE A 4 -10.55 18.06 -6.63
CA PHE A 4 -9.16 17.64 -6.90
C PHE A 4 -8.61 18.11 -8.24
N GLY A 5 -9.40 18.06 -9.32
CA GLY A 5 -8.94 18.53 -10.63
C GLY A 5 -8.65 20.04 -10.66
N LYS A 6 -9.41 20.84 -9.90
CA LYS A 6 -9.17 22.28 -9.73
C LYS A 6 -7.93 22.52 -8.86
N LYS A 7 -7.80 21.76 -7.75
CA LYS A 7 -6.64 21.81 -6.84
C LYS A 7 -5.34 21.43 -7.54
N LEU A 8 -5.37 20.39 -8.38
CA LEU A 8 -4.22 19.97 -9.19
C LEU A 8 -3.80 21.12 -10.12
N LYS A 9 -4.73 21.67 -10.91
CA LYS A 9 -4.40 22.77 -11.84
C LYS A 9 -3.88 24.02 -11.12
N ALA A 10 -4.44 24.37 -9.96
CA ALA A 10 -4.07 25.58 -9.22
C ALA A 10 -2.72 25.46 -8.50
N ARG A 11 -2.29 24.25 -8.15
CA ARG A 11 -1.06 24.00 -7.39
C ARG A 11 0.05 23.36 -8.22
N GLN A 12 -0.12 23.28 -9.54
CA GLN A 12 0.92 22.79 -10.43
C GLN A 12 2.10 23.77 -10.47
N ILE A 13 3.31 23.23 -10.39
CA ILE A 13 4.53 23.98 -10.69
C ILE A 13 4.46 24.38 -12.16
N GLN A 14 4.57 25.67 -12.46
CA GLN A 14 4.36 26.22 -13.81
C GLN A 14 5.29 25.61 -14.85
N GLU A 15 6.56 25.45 -14.49
CA GLU A 15 7.61 24.87 -15.34
C GLU A 15 7.30 23.41 -15.72
N TRP A 16 6.64 22.66 -14.84
CA TRP A 16 6.48 21.22 -14.99
C TRP A 16 5.06 20.80 -15.40
N GLN A 17 4.21 21.76 -15.80
CA GLN A 17 2.79 21.52 -16.12
C GLN A 17 2.59 20.38 -17.13
N ALA A 18 3.45 20.29 -18.14
CA ALA A 18 3.37 19.27 -19.19
C ALA A 18 3.54 17.83 -18.65
N TYR A 19 4.33 17.65 -17.60
CA TYR A 19 4.70 16.34 -17.05
C TYR A 19 3.71 15.81 -16.02
N TYR A 20 2.81 16.65 -15.49
CA TYR A 20 1.74 16.19 -14.61
C TYR A 20 0.73 15.28 -15.33
N ILE A 21 0.12 14.37 -14.58
CA ILE A 21 -0.98 13.53 -15.06
C ILE A 21 -2.12 14.39 -15.63
N ASN A 22 -2.57 14.09 -16.84
CA ASN A 22 -3.70 14.78 -17.46
C ASN A 22 -5.05 14.28 -16.88
N TYR A 23 -5.30 14.59 -15.61
CA TYR A 23 -6.46 14.10 -14.87
C TYR A 23 -7.81 14.49 -15.53
N LYS A 24 -7.87 15.64 -16.19
CA LYS A 24 -9.08 16.11 -16.91
C LYS A 24 -9.39 15.21 -18.11
N LEU A 25 -8.38 14.93 -18.94
CA LEU A 25 -8.51 14.03 -20.09
C LEU A 25 -8.92 12.63 -19.64
N MET A 26 -8.21 12.07 -18.66
CA MET A 26 -8.50 10.74 -18.13
C MET A 26 -9.94 10.65 -17.61
N LYS A 27 -10.41 11.66 -16.87
CA LYS A 27 -11.79 11.72 -16.37
C LYS A 27 -12.81 11.80 -17.51
N LYS A 28 -12.51 12.51 -18.60
CA LYS A 28 -13.39 12.60 -19.77
C LYS A 28 -13.51 11.24 -20.45
N LYS A 29 -12.40 10.53 -20.64
CA LYS A 29 -12.36 9.18 -21.20
C LYS A 29 -13.15 8.17 -20.38
N VAL A 30 -13.00 8.17 -19.05
CA VAL A 30 -13.81 7.32 -18.16
C VAL A 30 -15.32 7.52 -18.36
N LYS A 31 -15.77 8.77 -18.57
CA LYS A 31 -17.19 9.05 -18.87
C LYS A 31 -17.60 8.55 -20.25
N GLN A 32 -16.74 8.72 -21.25
CA GLN A 32 -17.01 8.26 -22.62
C GLN A 32 -17.17 6.74 -22.67
N TYR A 33 -16.28 5.99 -22.01
CA TYR A 33 -16.39 4.54 -21.95
C TYR A 33 -17.68 4.07 -21.27
N ALA A 34 -18.13 4.78 -20.20
CA ALA A 34 -19.40 4.46 -19.55
C ALA A 34 -20.58 4.58 -20.53
N HIS A 35 -20.64 5.68 -21.28
CA HIS A 35 -21.68 5.89 -22.28
C HIS A 35 -21.61 4.86 -23.43
N GLN A 36 -20.42 4.55 -23.92
CA GLN A 36 -20.23 3.59 -25.02
C GLN A 36 -20.58 2.15 -24.63
N ILE A 37 -20.38 1.78 -23.36
CA ILE A 37 -20.80 0.48 -22.82
C ILE A 37 -22.33 0.42 -22.67
N GLU A 38 -22.98 1.51 -22.23
CA GLU A 38 -24.44 1.59 -22.11
C GLU A 38 -25.14 1.47 -23.47
N VAL A 39 -24.56 2.07 -24.52
CA VAL A 39 -25.09 2.01 -25.90
C VAL A 39 -24.74 0.68 -26.61
N GLY A 40 -24.01 -0.23 -25.95
CA GLY A 40 -23.62 -1.55 -26.51
C GLY A 40 -22.56 -1.50 -27.60
N THR A 41 -21.95 -0.34 -27.85
CA THR A 41 -21.00 -0.09 -28.95
C THR A 41 -19.58 -0.58 -28.71
N LEU A 42 -19.18 -0.76 -27.44
CA LEU A 42 -17.81 -1.19 -27.09
C LEU A 42 -17.81 -2.41 -26.18
N GLU A 43 -16.97 -3.39 -26.54
CA GLU A 43 -16.67 -4.50 -25.66
C GLU A 43 -15.88 -4.03 -24.43
N ARG A 44 -16.25 -4.55 -23.26
CA ARG A 44 -15.62 -4.24 -21.97
C ARG A 44 -14.10 -4.47 -21.96
N ARG A 45 -13.61 -5.51 -22.66
CA ARG A 45 -12.17 -5.82 -22.76
C ARG A 45 -11.38 -4.71 -23.47
N HIS A 46 -11.97 -4.12 -24.50
CA HIS A 46 -11.36 -3.01 -25.23
C HIS A 46 -11.21 -1.77 -24.34
N VAL A 47 -12.21 -1.45 -23.51
CA VAL A 47 -12.14 -0.35 -22.54
C VAL A 47 -11.00 -0.55 -21.54
N LEU A 48 -10.86 -1.76 -20.97
CA LEU A 48 -9.79 -2.05 -20.01
C LEU A 48 -8.41 -1.92 -20.65
N LYS A 49 -8.23 -2.44 -21.86
CA LYS A 49 -6.97 -2.37 -22.60
C LYS A 49 -6.59 -0.94 -22.97
N ASP A 50 -7.54 -0.18 -23.51
CA ASP A 50 -7.32 1.21 -23.93
C ASP A 50 -7.03 2.12 -22.72
N PHE A 51 -7.80 1.97 -21.64
CA PHE A 51 -7.55 2.73 -20.42
C PHE A 51 -6.21 2.36 -19.76
N SER A 52 -5.84 1.07 -19.76
CA SER A 52 -4.53 0.62 -19.28
C SER A 52 -3.39 1.30 -20.05
N ARG A 53 -3.45 1.26 -21.39
CA ARG A 53 -2.43 1.88 -22.24
C ARG A 53 -2.34 3.39 -22.01
N MET A 54 -3.49 4.06 -21.87
CA MET A 54 -3.50 5.49 -21.60
C MET A 54 -2.89 5.82 -20.22
N LEU A 55 -3.12 4.96 -19.21
CA LEU A 55 -2.53 5.11 -17.88
C LEU A 55 -1.02 4.85 -17.90
N ASP A 56 -0.58 3.81 -18.59
CA ASP A 56 0.83 3.47 -18.79
C ASP A 56 1.58 4.65 -19.45
N ASN A 57 1.05 5.23 -20.53
CA ASN A 57 1.63 6.42 -21.17
C ASN A 57 1.72 7.64 -20.24
N GLN A 58 0.76 7.82 -19.33
CA GLN A 58 0.83 8.92 -18.34
C GLN A 58 1.91 8.65 -17.29
N ILE A 59 2.05 7.40 -16.83
CA ILE A 59 3.08 7.00 -15.87
C ILE A 59 4.46 7.13 -16.49
N GLU A 60 4.65 6.63 -17.70
CA GLU A 60 5.90 6.74 -18.46
C GLU A 60 6.39 8.18 -18.51
N LYS A 61 5.52 9.10 -18.93
CA LYS A 61 5.83 10.52 -18.98
C LYS A 61 6.29 11.09 -17.63
N ILE A 62 5.61 10.72 -16.54
CA ILE A 62 5.94 11.18 -15.18
C ILE A 62 7.29 10.62 -14.74
N VAL A 63 7.55 9.36 -15.06
CA VAL A 63 8.75 8.63 -14.67
C VAL A 63 9.97 9.12 -15.41
N LEU A 64 9.89 9.30 -16.73
CA LEU A 64 11.00 9.83 -17.52
C LEU A 64 11.42 11.22 -17.02
N PHE A 65 10.45 12.08 -16.72
CA PHE A 65 10.72 13.39 -16.14
C PHE A 65 11.32 13.29 -14.74
N LEU A 66 10.84 12.37 -13.89
CA LEU A 66 11.41 12.13 -12.57
C LEU A 66 12.89 11.73 -12.66
N LEU A 67 13.23 10.82 -13.58
CA LEU A 67 14.60 10.36 -13.80
C LEU A 67 15.51 11.50 -14.26
N GLU A 68 15.03 12.34 -15.19
CA GLU A 68 15.75 13.53 -15.63
C GLU A 68 16.07 14.48 -14.47
N GLN A 69 15.06 14.81 -13.64
CA GLN A 69 15.24 15.69 -12.49
C GLN A 69 16.16 15.08 -11.42
N GLN A 70 16.09 13.77 -11.19
CA GLN A 70 17.03 13.06 -10.31
C GLN A 70 18.46 13.16 -10.83
N GLY A 71 18.67 13.01 -12.13
CA GLY A 71 19.98 13.19 -12.77
C GLY A 71 20.53 14.60 -12.57
N LEU A 72 19.71 15.63 -12.75
CA LEU A 72 20.10 17.02 -12.51
C LEU A 72 20.49 17.28 -11.06
N LEU A 73 19.70 16.78 -10.09
CA LEU A 73 20.02 16.89 -8.67
C LEU A 73 21.32 16.14 -8.32
N ALA A 74 21.51 14.95 -8.87
CA ALA A 74 22.74 14.17 -8.67
C ALA A 74 23.97 14.90 -9.22
N SER A 75 23.89 15.49 -10.42
CA SER A 75 24.98 16.30 -10.99
C SER A 75 25.28 17.54 -10.16
N LYS A 76 24.26 18.23 -9.62
CA LYS A 76 24.47 19.37 -8.70
C LYS A 76 25.17 18.92 -7.41
N LEU A 77 24.74 17.80 -6.82
CA LEU A 77 25.36 17.24 -5.63
C LEU A 77 26.81 16.82 -5.86
N ALA A 78 27.13 16.21 -7.00
CA ALA A 78 28.50 15.83 -7.34
C ALA A 78 29.43 17.06 -7.40
N LYS A 79 28.96 18.17 -8.01
CA LYS A 79 29.72 19.43 -8.04
C LYS A 79 29.93 20.04 -6.66
N LEU A 80 28.90 20.04 -5.81
CA LEU A 80 29.03 20.51 -4.42
C LEU A 80 29.99 19.62 -3.63
N ARG A 81 30.02 18.31 -3.91
CA ARG A 81 30.96 17.38 -3.29
C ARG A 81 32.41 17.68 -3.70
N GLU A 82 32.67 17.94 -4.98
CA GLU A 82 34.00 18.36 -5.44
C GLU A 82 34.45 19.65 -4.74
N GLN A 83 33.57 20.63 -4.59
CA GLN A 83 33.85 21.87 -3.85
C GLN A 83 34.13 21.59 -2.36
N HIS A 84 33.36 20.68 -1.74
CA HIS A 84 33.59 20.25 -0.37
C HIS A 84 34.98 19.61 -0.19
N ASP A 85 35.37 18.70 -1.09
CA ASP A 85 36.65 17.99 -1.03
C ASP A 85 37.84 18.97 -1.23
N THR A 86 37.68 20.02 -2.04
CA THR A 86 38.69 21.10 -2.14
C THR A 86 38.79 21.96 -0.88
N LEU A 87 37.67 22.14 -0.17
CA LEU A 87 37.57 22.95 1.04
C LEU A 87 38.18 22.28 2.27
N GLU A 88 38.16 20.95 2.35
CA GLU A 88 38.84 20.21 3.43
C GLU A 88 40.35 20.49 3.48
N GLN A 89 40.95 20.92 2.36
CA GLN A 89 42.37 21.25 2.27
C GLN A 89 42.69 22.67 2.75
N GLN A 90 41.75 23.62 2.64
CA GLN A 90 41.89 25.01 3.06
C GLN A 90 40.55 25.55 3.61
N PRO A 91 40.32 25.51 4.93
CA PRO A 91 39.04 25.91 5.50
C PRO A 91 38.91 27.43 5.53
N GLU A 92 38.09 27.98 4.64
CA GLU A 92 37.68 29.39 4.65
C GLU A 92 36.18 29.52 4.98
N ILE A 93 35.85 30.31 6.00
CA ILE A 93 34.49 30.44 6.55
C ILE A 93 33.48 30.90 5.48
N SER A 94 33.87 31.84 4.62
CA SER A 94 33.02 32.36 3.55
C SER A 94 32.63 31.26 2.55
N GLN A 95 33.58 30.38 2.22
CA GLN A 95 33.34 29.28 1.29
C GLN A 95 32.48 28.16 1.92
N ILE A 96 32.60 27.92 3.22
CA ILE A 96 31.70 27.01 3.97
C ILE A 96 30.26 27.52 3.92
N THR A 97 30.05 28.83 4.11
CA THR A 97 28.71 29.41 4.04
C THR A 97 28.10 29.34 2.63
N GLU A 98 28.90 29.55 1.59
CA GLU A 98 28.47 29.42 0.19
C GLU A 98 28.10 27.97 -0.14
N LEU A 99 28.91 27.01 0.29
CA LEU A 99 28.66 25.58 0.09
C LEU A 99 27.38 25.12 0.79
N ARG A 100 27.15 25.59 2.03
CA ARG A 100 25.90 25.32 2.77
C ARG A 100 24.68 25.84 2.02
N GLU A 101 24.75 27.04 1.47
CA GLU A 101 23.65 27.60 0.67
C GLU A 101 23.45 26.81 -0.64
N GLY A 102 24.53 26.34 -1.26
CA GLY A 102 24.46 25.41 -2.40
C GLY A 102 23.67 24.13 -2.09
N TYR A 103 23.93 23.50 -0.94
CA TYR A 103 23.17 22.34 -0.49
C TYR A 103 21.70 22.67 -0.17
N ARG A 104 21.41 23.86 0.38
CA ARG A 104 20.03 24.32 0.60
C ARG A 104 19.27 24.51 -0.71
N VAL A 105 19.90 25.09 -1.73
CA VAL A 105 19.30 25.23 -3.07
C VAL A 105 18.93 23.87 -3.65
N VAL A 106 19.82 22.88 -3.54
CA VAL A 106 19.51 21.49 -3.93
C VAL A 106 18.36 20.92 -3.09
N GLY A 107 18.32 21.21 -1.79
CA GLY A 107 17.20 20.86 -0.92
C GLY A 107 15.85 21.45 -1.36
N TYR A 108 15.82 22.72 -1.77
CA TYR A 108 14.61 23.36 -2.30
C TYR A 108 14.16 22.75 -3.64
N ASP A 109 15.09 22.44 -4.53
CA ASP A 109 14.78 21.75 -5.80
C ASP A 109 14.27 20.33 -5.54
N LEU A 110 14.83 19.63 -4.55
CA LEU A 110 14.34 18.33 -4.10
C LEU A 110 12.92 18.42 -3.52
N LEU A 111 12.61 19.45 -2.74
CA LEU A 111 11.25 19.68 -2.22
C LEU A 111 10.23 19.88 -3.34
N LYS A 112 10.58 20.65 -4.37
CA LYS A 112 9.74 20.80 -5.58
C LYS A 112 9.49 19.45 -6.22
N LEU A 113 10.54 18.63 -6.39
CA LEU A 113 10.45 17.30 -6.98
C LEU A 113 9.58 16.34 -6.15
N LEU A 114 9.76 16.31 -4.83
CA LEU A 114 8.94 15.52 -3.91
C LEU A 114 7.45 15.90 -4.02
N TYR A 115 7.16 17.21 -4.09
CA TYR A 115 5.80 17.71 -4.28
C TYR A 115 5.19 17.29 -5.62
N PHE A 116 5.99 17.33 -6.70
CA PHE A 116 5.57 16.83 -8.01
C PHE A 116 5.19 15.36 -7.98
N VAL A 117 6.01 14.50 -7.37
CA VAL A 117 5.74 13.06 -7.26
C VAL A 117 4.49 12.81 -6.42
N GLU A 118 4.34 13.50 -5.29
CA GLU A 118 3.17 13.39 -4.40
C GLU A 118 1.87 13.68 -5.17
N MET A 119 1.83 14.82 -5.88
CA MET A 119 0.64 15.24 -6.62
C MET A 119 0.26 14.26 -7.73
N ASN A 120 1.26 13.70 -8.43
CA ASN A 120 1.05 12.70 -9.47
C ASN A 120 0.57 11.36 -8.89
N ALA A 121 1.17 10.88 -7.80
CA ALA A 121 0.75 9.66 -7.10
C ALA A 121 -0.71 9.77 -6.61
N ILE A 122 -1.10 10.91 -6.04
CA ILE A 122 -2.49 11.17 -5.65
C ILE A 122 -3.42 11.18 -6.88
N GLY A 123 -2.98 11.78 -7.99
CA GLY A 123 -3.74 11.81 -9.24
C GLY A 123 -3.99 10.42 -9.82
N LEU A 124 -2.97 9.58 -9.87
CA LEU A 124 -3.03 8.17 -10.28
C LEU A 124 -4.01 7.39 -9.40
N ARG A 125 -3.86 7.47 -8.07
CA ARG A 125 -4.78 6.83 -7.11
C ARG A 125 -6.23 7.24 -7.32
N LYS A 126 -6.48 8.54 -7.51
CA LYS A 126 -7.83 9.07 -7.68
C LYS A 126 -8.45 8.72 -9.03
N ILE A 127 -7.66 8.50 -10.09
CA ILE A 127 -8.21 8.10 -11.38
C ILE A 127 -8.50 6.59 -11.39
N LEU A 128 -7.60 5.78 -10.81
CA LEU A 128 -7.80 4.35 -10.57
C LEU A 128 -9.10 4.09 -9.79
N LYS A 129 -9.24 4.72 -8.60
CA LYS A 129 -10.48 4.64 -7.80
C LYS A 129 -11.73 5.14 -8.54
N LYS A 130 -11.58 6.11 -9.44
CA LYS A 130 -12.71 6.62 -10.24
C LYS A 130 -13.14 5.61 -11.29
N PHE A 131 -12.19 4.91 -11.90
CA PHE A 131 -12.45 3.86 -12.88
C PHE A 131 -13.20 2.70 -12.21
N ASP A 132 -12.66 2.17 -11.11
CA ASP A 132 -13.30 1.07 -10.37
C ASP A 132 -14.73 1.43 -9.93
N LYS A 133 -14.92 2.61 -9.32
CA LYS A 133 -16.25 3.05 -8.89
C LYS A 133 -17.26 3.15 -10.04
N ARG A 134 -16.80 3.45 -11.25
CA ARG A 134 -17.69 3.61 -12.42
C ARG A 134 -18.09 2.28 -13.03
N PHE A 135 -17.19 1.31 -13.02
CA PHE A 135 -17.40 0.04 -13.72
C PHE A 135 -17.55 -1.17 -12.79
N ARG A 136 -17.50 -0.97 -11.46
CA ARG A 136 -17.53 -2.01 -10.41
C ARG A 136 -16.52 -3.14 -10.68
N TYR A 137 -15.38 -2.79 -11.26
CA TYR A 137 -14.31 -3.74 -11.54
C TYR A 137 -13.19 -3.59 -10.51
N ARG A 138 -12.50 -4.69 -10.24
CA ARG A 138 -11.16 -4.69 -9.64
C ARG A 138 -10.08 -4.36 -10.67
N PHE A 139 -10.30 -3.28 -11.43
CA PHE A 139 -9.33 -2.88 -12.45
C PHE A 139 -8.03 -2.43 -11.79
N THR A 140 -8.11 -1.68 -10.67
CA THR A 140 -6.92 -1.29 -9.92
C THR A 140 -6.11 -2.51 -9.49
N ASP A 141 -6.74 -3.57 -8.96
CA ASP A 141 -6.03 -4.76 -8.51
C ASP A 141 -5.33 -5.47 -9.67
N TYR A 142 -6.04 -5.66 -10.79
CA TYR A 142 -5.47 -6.26 -12.00
C TYR A 142 -4.31 -5.41 -12.56
N TYR A 143 -4.52 -4.10 -12.67
CA TYR A 143 -3.56 -3.16 -13.22
C TYR A 143 -2.31 -3.10 -12.33
N VAL A 144 -2.48 -2.94 -11.02
CA VAL A 144 -1.37 -2.90 -10.08
C VAL A 144 -0.67 -4.26 -10.04
N LYS A 145 -1.37 -5.41 -9.98
CA LYS A 145 -0.74 -6.75 -9.97
C LYS A 145 0.15 -6.99 -11.19
N SER A 146 -0.37 -6.72 -12.38
CA SER A 146 0.36 -6.95 -13.63
C SER A 146 1.60 -6.06 -13.77
N ARG A 147 1.58 -4.85 -13.20
CA ARG A 147 2.74 -3.95 -13.19
C ARG A 147 3.60 -4.08 -11.94
N ALA A 148 3.12 -4.63 -10.83
CA ALA A 148 3.89 -4.75 -9.60
C ALA A 148 5.06 -5.75 -9.74
N ASN A 149 4.96 -6.75 -10.62
CA ASN A 149 5.95 -7.83 -10.72
C ASN A 149 6.84 -7.74 -11.97
N HIS A 150 6.60 -6.76 -12.84
CA HIS A 150 7.33 -6.65 -14.10
C HIS A 150 8.67 -5.93 -13.88
N PRO A 151 9.81 -6.46 -14.37
CA PRO A 151 11.15 -5.88 -14.15
C PRO A 151 11.28 -4.46 -14.70
N TYR A 152 10.58 -4.16 -15.80
CA TYR A 152 10.55 -2.83 -16.43
C TYR A 152 9.35 -1.97 -15.99
N SER A 153 8.75 -2.29 -14.85
CA SER A 153 7.58 -1.54 -14.39
C SER A 153 7.94 -0.13 -13.95
N GLN A 154 7.59 0.83 -14.80
CA GLN A 154 7.69 2.26 -14.51
C GLN A 154 6.82 2.67 -13.31
N LEU A 155 5.75 1.90 -13.03
CA LEU A 155 4.89 2.10 -11.87
C LEU A 155 5.68 1.96 -10.55
N GLN A 156 6.63 1.01 -10.47
CA GLN A 156 7.47 0.86 -9.28
C GLN A 156 8.39 2.06 -9.04
N GLN A 157 8.89 2.70 -10.09
CA GLN A 157 9.80 3.84 -9.96
C GLN A 157 9.11 5.05 -9.32
N VAL A 158 7.82 5.27 -9.64
CA VAL A 158 7.01 6.30 -8.97
C VAL A 158 6.78 5.98 -7.49
N PHE A 159 6.80 4.70 -7.08
CA PHE A 159 6.30 4.26 -5.76
C PHE A 159 7.37 3.86 -4.75
N LYS A 160 8.52 3.33 -5.18
CA LYS A 160 9.58 2.90 -4.26
C LYS A 160 10.53 4.02 -3.88
N HIS A 161 10.51 5.15 -4.59
CA HIS A 161 11.31 6.36 -4.30
C HIS A 161 12.81 6.13 -4.08
N VAL A 162 13.39 5.00 -4.52
CA VAL A 162 14.75 4.56 -4.13
C VAL A 162 15.81 5.62 -4.46
N GLY A 163 15.72 6.27 -5.62
CA GLY A 163 16.65 7.34 -6.01
C GLY A 163 16.46 8.65 -5.24
N LEU A 164 15.26 8.95 -4.74
CA LEU A 164 15.01 10.16 -3.94
C LEU A 164 15.58 10.02 -2.54
N GLY A 165 15.51 8.82 -1.95
CA GLY A 165 16.07 8.55 -0.62
C GLY A 165 17.57 8.81 -0.54
N ALA A 166 18.32 8.44 -1.58
CA ALA A 166 19.76 8.71 -1.66
C ALA A 166 20.07 10.23 -1.72
N VAL A 167 19.30 10.99 -2.52
CA VAL A 167 19.44 12.46 -2.61
C VAL A 167 19.07 13.14 -1.29
N VAL A 168 17.98 12.69 -0.63
CA VAL A 168 17.57 13.17 0.71
C VAL A 168 18.68 12.91 1.73
N GLY A 169 19.24 11.70 1.74
CA GLY A 169 20.33 11.31 2.63
C GLY A 169 21.59 12.15 2.39
N ALA A 170 21.96 12.35 1.13
CA ALA A 170 23.10 13.19 0.77
C ALA A 170 22.92 14.63 1.23
N VAL A 171 21.78 15.27 0.92
CA VAL A 171 21.52 16.67 1.33
C VAL A 171 21.49 16.80 2.85
N SER A 172 20.75 15.92 3.54
CA SER A 172 20.60 15.98 5.01
C SER A 172 21.93 15.77 5.72
N ARG A 173 22.74 14.82 5.25
CA ARG A 173 24.05 14.52 5.83
C ARG A 173 25.03 15.66 5.65
N ASN A 174 25.20 16.17 4.42
CA ASN A 174 26.18 17.24 4.16
C ASN A 174 25.77 18.56 4.84
N LEU A 175 24.47 18.88 4.93
CA LEU A 175 24.02 20.05 5.69
C LEU A 175 24.30 19.93 7.18
N HIS A 176 24.22 18.71 7.74
CA HIS A 176 24.55 18.45 9.13
C HIS A 176 26.05 18.53 9.40
N GLU A 177 26.87 17.90 8.56
CA GLU A 177 28.35 17.96 8.65
C GLU A 177 28.86 19.41 8.59
N LEU A 178 28.32 20.22 7.67
CA LEU A 178 28.69 21.65 7.55
C LEU A 178 28.20 22.52 8.72
N GLN A 179 27.20 22.07 9.47
CA GLN A 179 26.70 22.76 10.66
C GLN A 179 27.64 22.55 11.86
N ASP A 180 28.23 21.37 12.00
CA ASP A 180 29.20 21.07 13.06
C ASP A 180 30.50 21.88 12.87
N CYS A 181 30.91 22.12 11.62
CA CYS A 181 32.07 22.98 11.31
C CYS A 181 31.88 24.45 11.71
N GLN A 182 30.64 24.93 11.85
CA GLN A 182 30.33 26.27 12.36
C GLN A 182 30.24 26.33 13.90
N GLY A 183 30.26 25.19 14.60
CA GLY A 183 30.15 25.15 16.07
C GLY A 183 31.38 25.65 16.83
N SER A 184 32.49 25.93 16.12
CA SER A 184 33.75 26.41 16.71
C SER A 184 34.04 27.84 16.27
N TYR A 185 33.28 28.82 16.80
CA TYR A 185 33.68 30.22 16.71
C TYR A 185 34.27 30.69 18.05
N LEU A 186 35.46 31.26 17.92
CA LEU A 186 36.46 31.61 18.91
C LEU A 186 36.04 32.62 20.02
N SER A 187 34.76 32.94 20.20
CA SER A 187 34.32 33.99 21.12
C SER A 187 33.11 33.59 21.97
N ILE A 188 33.24 33.80 23.29
CA ILE A 188 32.21 33.57 24.32
C ILE A 188 30.99 34.52 24.15
N TYR A 189 31.13 35.57 23.33
CA TYR A 189 30.08 36.55 23.03
C TYR A 189 29.39 36.33 21.70
N ASP A 190 29.79 35.30 20.94
CA ASP A 190 29.10 35.00 19.70
C ASP A 190 27.67 34.52 20.01
N PRO A 191 26.65 35.06 19.32
CA PRO A 191 25.26 34.72 19.58
C PRO A 191 25.05 33.21 19.45
N PRO A 192 24.17 32.59 20.27
CA PRO A 192 23.99 31.15 20.26
C PRO A 192 23.67 30.68 18.85
N ALA A 193 24.41 29.65 18.42
CA ALA A 193 24.34 29.08 17.09
C ALA A 193 22.88 28.84 16.66
N LEU A 194 22.59 29.22 15.41
CA LEU A 194 21.35 28.95 14.69
C LEU A 194 20.80 27.54 15.00
N PRO A 195 19.47 27.35 15.00
CA PRO A 195 18.82 26.12 15.48
C PRO A 195 19.53 24.87 14.97
N LEU A 196 19.73 23.90 15.87
CA LEU A 196 20.45 22.62 15.70
C LEU A 196 20.06 21.80 14.46
N GLN A 197 18.97 22.18 13.78
CA GLN A 197 18.46 21.50 12.60
C GLN A 197 18.09 22.53 11.53
N ASP A 198 18.69 22.40 10.34
CA ASP A 198 18.40 23.30 9.23
C ASP A 198 16.93 23.17 8.79
N PRO A 199 16.16 24.27 8.67
CA PRO A 199 14.72 24.22 8.36
C PRO A 199 14.41 23.51 7.04
N VAL A 200 15.38 23.49 6.11
CA VAL A 200 15.26 22.76 4.84
C VAL A 200 15.19 21.25 5.10
N VAL A 201 15.99 20.72 6.02
CA VAL A 201 16.01 19.29 6.36
C VAL A 201 14.67 18.86 6.96
N ASP A 202 14.10 19.66 7.86
CA ASP A 202 12.78 19.39 8.45
C ASP A 202 11.67 19.38 7.40
N SER A 203 11.71 20.36 6.48
CA SER A 203 10.74 20.42 5.39
C SER A 203 10.86 19.23 4.44
N ILE A 204 12.08 18.73 4.19
CA ILE A 204 12.35 17.54 3.37
C ILE A 204 11.78 16.31 4.07
N LYS A 205 12.04 16.14 5.37
CA LYS A 205 11.51 15.03 6.16
C LYS A 205 9.98 15.01 6.13
N ALA A 206 9.36 16.16 6.38
CA ALA A 206 7.91 16.29 6.30
C ALA A 206 7.36 16.00 4.88
N ALA A 207 8.09 16.36 3.82
CA ALA A 207 7.71 16.06 2.45
C ALA A 207 7.81 14.56 2.12
N VAL A 208 8.86 13.89 2.58
CA VAL A 208 9.03 12.44 2.43
C VAL A 208 7.94 11.67 3.19
N ASP A 209 7.59 12.10 4.39
CA ASP A 209 6.51 11.47 5.18
C ASP A 209 5.16 11.61 4.48
N ARG A 210 4.83 12.80 3.96
CA ARG A 210 3.62 13.02 3.16
C ARG A 210 3.61 12.17 1.90
N LEU A 211 4.74 12.08 1.21
CA LEU A 211 4.88 11.29 0.00
C LEU A 211 4.64 9.81 0.29
N THR A 212 5.28 9.29 1.34
CA THR A 212 5.13 7.91 1.83
C THR A 212 3.67 7.63 2.16
N HIS A 213 3.01 8.47 2.94
CA HIS A 213 1.58 8.30 3.23
C HIS A 213 0.71 8.29 1.96
N SER A 214 1.07 9.10 0.97
CA SER A 214 0.38 9.10 -0.32
C SER A 214 0.61 7.77 -1.08
N THR A 215 1.83 7.28 -1.17
CA THR A 215 2.14 6.06 -1.93
C THR A 215 1.80 4.77 -1.19
N ASN A 216 1.64 4.82 0.13
CA ASN A 216 1.25 3.68 0.99
C ASN A 216 0.00 2.94 0.50
N PHE A 217 -1.02 3.63 0.00
CA PHE A 217 -2.20 2.93 -0.54
C PHE A 217 -1.83 2.05 -1.73
N LEU A 218 -0.98 2.53 -2.65
CA LEU A 218 -0.60 1.77 -3.84
C LEU A 218 0.44 0.71 -3.51
N ASN A 219 1.31 0.95 -2.53
CA ASN A 219 2.21 -0.07 -1.96
C ASN A 219 1.42 -1.18 -1.27
N PHE A 220 0.40 -0.84 -0.47
CA PHE A 220 -0.52 -1.81 0.11
C PHE A 220 -1.22 -2.63 -0.97
N MET A 221 -1.78 -1.99 -2.00
CA MET A 221 -2.41 -2.70 -3.12
C MET A 221 -1.43 -3.59 -3.90
N ALA A 222 -0.19 -3.13 -4.10
CA ALA A 222 0.87 -3.92 -4.74
C ALA A 222 1.29 -5.10 -3.85
N GLN A 223 1.42 -4.90 -2.55
CA GLN A 223 1.73 -5.95 -1.57
C GLN A 223 0.59 -6.96 -1.45
N HIS A 224 -0.68 -6.53 -1.39
CA HIS A 224 -1.82 -7.45 -1.43
C HIS A 224 -1.94 -8.20 -2.77
N ALA A 225 -1.57 -7.56 -3.88
CA ALA A 225 -1.48 -8.22 -5.18
C ALA A 225 -0.33 -9.24 -5.26
N LEU A 226 0.77 -9.01 -4.52
CA LEU A 226 1.95 -9.86 -4.41
C LEU A 226 1.75 -11.02 -3.43
N ILE A 227 1.09 -10.78 -2.30
CA ILE A 227 0.79 -11.76 -1.25
C ILE A 227 -0.32 -12.74 -1.71
N MET A 228 -1.16 -12.36 -2.69
CA MET A 228 -2.04 -13.29 -3.43
C MET A 228 -1.26 -14.21 -4.39
N GLN A 229 -0.19 -14.82 -3.90
CA GLN A 229 0.35 -16.08 -4.39
C GLN A 229 -0.18 -17.27 -3.54
N GLU A 230 -0.81 -17.00 -2.39
CA GLU A 230 -1.65 -17.96 -1.67
C GLU A 230 -3.13 -17.70 -1.96
N GLU A 231 -3.80 -18.77 -2.40
CA GLU A 231 -5.20 -18.83 -2.78
C GLU A 231 -6.13 -18.36 -1.66
N LEU A 232 -6.85 -17.26 -1.86
CA LEU A 232 -8.08 -16.96 -1.10
C LEU A 232 -9.12 -16.30 -2.01
N PRO A 233 -10.42 -16.62 -1.81
CA PRO A 233 -11.49 -16.28 -2.74
C PRO A 233 -11.79 -14.78 -2.73
N ALA A 234 -12.33 -14.32 -3.85
CA ALA A 234 -12.67 -12.94 -4.11
C ALA A 234 -13.49 -12.29 -2.96
N PRO A 235 -13.09 -11.11 -2.41
CA PRO A 235 -14.01 -10.29 -1.62
C PRO A 235 -15.16 -9.75 -2.47
N ALA A 236 -16.31 -10.40 -2.39
CA ALA A 236 -17.57 -9.87 -2.90
C ALA A 236 -17.93 -8.60 -2.10
N GLU A 237 -18.31 -7.56 -2.82
CA GLU A 237 -18.90 -6.35 -2.27
C GLU A 237 -20.27 -6.70 -1.67
N GLU A 238 -20.51 -6.44 -0.38
CA GLU A 238 -21.85 -6.16 0.17
C GLU A 238 -21.76 -5.66 1.63
N GLN A 239 -21.47 -4.36 1.77
CA GLN A 239 -21.45 -3.63 3.06
C GLN A 239 -22.83 -3.46 3.73
N ILE A 240 -23.83 -4.26 3.35
CA ILE A 240 -25.16 -4.32 3.98
C ILE A 240 -25.38 -5.69 4.67
N ASP A 241 -24.62 -6.72 4.29
CA ASP A 241 -24.73 -8.07 4.85
C ASP A 241 -23.67 -8.39 5.93
N GLU A 242 -22.61 -7.57 6.07
CA GLU A 242 -21.53 -7.79 7.05
C GLU A 242 -22.04 -7.91 8.51
N GLU A 243 -23.01 -7.10 8.93
CA GLU A 243 -23.59 -7.22 10.29
C GLU A 243 -24.34 -8.54 10.47
N ARG A 244 -25.11 -8.96 9.46
CA ARG A 244 -25.96 -10.15 9.54
C ARG A 244 -25.12 -11.44 9.52
N TYR A 245 -24.06 -11.46 8.71
CA TYR A 245 -23.09 -12.56 8.69
C TYR A 245 -22.24 -12.63 9.96
N HIS A 246 -21.86 -11.49 10.55
CA HIS A 246 -21.20 -11.47 11.85
C HIS A 246 -22.07 -12.07 12.95
N TYR A 247 -23.36 -11.72 13.00
CA TYR A 247 -24.30 -12.30 13.97
C TYR A 247 -24.52 -13.80 13.76
N VAL A 248 -24.71 -14.24 12.52
CA VAL A 248 -24.91 -15.67 12.21
C VAL A 248 -23.63 -16.47 12.51
N SER A 249 -22.46 -15.96 12.15
CA SER A 249 -21.18 -16.61 12.45
C SER A 249 -20.89 -16.66 13.96
N LEU A 250 -21.19 -15.59 14.69
CA LEU A 250 -21.07 -15.55 16.14
C LEU A 250 -22.02 -16.55 16.81
N LEU A 251 -23.27 -16.62 16.35
CA LEU A 251 -24.28 -17.54 16.88
C LEU A 251 -23.94 -18.99 16.58
N LEU A 252 -23.44 -19.29 15.38
CA LEU A 252 -22.96 -20.63 15.02
C LEU A 252 -21.73 -21.03 15.85
N ASN A 253 -20.77 -20.12 16.07
CA ASN A 253 -19.62 -20.39 16.94
C ASN A 253 -20.03 -20.59 18.40
N LEU A 254 -20.99 -19.80 18.90
CA LEU A 254 -21.50 -19.93 20.26
C LEU A 254 -22.26 -21.26 20.43
N ALA A 255 -23.10 -21.64 19.47
CA ALA A 255 -23.80 -22.92 19.46
C ALA A 255 -22.83 -24.11 19.38
N ASN A 256 -21.81 -24.02 18.53
CA ASN A 256 -20.79 -25.06 18.42
C ASN A 256 -20.00 -25.22 19.73
N THR A 257 -19.63 -24.11 20.37
CA THR A 257 -18.93 -24.12 21.67
C THR A 257 -19.83 -24.68 22.76
N PHE A 258 -21.13 -24.34 22.76
CA PHE A 258 -22.10 -24.88 23.70
C PHE A 258 -22.27 -26.39 23.55
N LEU A 259 -22.46 -26.90 22.33
CA LEU A 259 -22.59 -28.33 22.07
C LEU A 259 -21.32 -29.10 22.42
N TYR A 260 -20.14 -28.52 22.16
CA TYR A 260 -18.87 -29.09 22.60
C TYR A 260 -18.79 -29.21 24.12
N MET A 261 -19.18 -28.16 24.85
CA MET A 261 -19.23 -28.20 26.32
C MET A 261 -20.26 -29.21 26.85
N VAL A 262 -21.44 -29.33 26.21
CA VAL A 262 -22.44 -30.35 26.57
C VAL A 262 -21.88 -31.76 26.38
N ASN A 263 -21.17 -32.01 25.28
CA ASN A 263 -20.56 -33.29 25.02
C ASN A 263 -19.51 -33.65 26.09
N THR A 264 -18.64 -32.70 26.46
CA THR A 264 -17.59 -32.94 27.46
C THR A 264 -18.12 -33.05 28.89
N TYR A 265 -19.13 -32.27 29.27
CA TYR A 265 -19.60 -32.18 30.66
C TYR A 265 -20.86 -32.98 30.98
N ILE A 266 -21.64 -33.38 29.97
CA ILE A 266 -22.86 -34.16 30.17
C ILE A 266 -22.71 -35.55 29.57
N ILE A 267 -22.32 -35.66 28.31
CA ILE A 267 -22.29 -36.95 27.60
C ILE A 267 -21.13 -37.83 28.09
N VAL A 268 -19.90 -37.30 28.11
CA VAL A 268 -18.70 -38.05 28.56
C VAL A 268 -18.85 -38.65 29.97
N PRO A 269 -19.31 -37.91 31.01
CA PRO A 269 -19.46 -38.47 32.35
C PRO A 269 -20.70 -39.34 32.55
N THR A 270 -21.65 -39.39 31.61
CA THR A 270 -22.86 -40.24 31.69
C THR A 270 -22.84 -41.44 30.74
N ALA A 271 -21.81 -41.53 29.88
CA ALA A 271 -21.62 -42.59 28.90
C ALA A 271 -21.42 -43.99 29.51
N ASP A 272 -21.01 -44.07 30.78
CA ASP A 272 -20.91 -45.29 31.57
C ASP A 272 -22.30 -45.89 31.86
N ASN A 273 -23.22 -45.08 32.37
CA ASN A 273 -24.60 -45.44 32.65
C ASN A 273 -25.36 -45.77 31.37
N TYR A 274 -25.08 -45.04 30.28
CA TYR A 274 -25.63 -45.33 28.96
C TYR A 274 -25.17 -46.70 28.43
N SER A 275 -23.87 -47.02 28.53
CA SER A 275 -23.32 -48.33 28.12
C SER A 275 -23.94 -49.48 28.91
N MET A 276 -24.12 -49.29 30.23
CA MET A 276 -24.76 -50.26 31.10
C MET A 276 -26.26 -50.45 30.77
N SER A 277 -26.97 -49.39 30.41
CA SER A 277 -28.39 -49.46 29.99
C SER A 277 -28.60 -50.20 28.66
N LEU A 278 -27.58 -50.21 27.79
CA LEU A 278 -27.55 -50.97 26.55
C LEU A 278 -27.13 -52.44 26.74
N GLY A 279 -26.87 -52.87 27.98
CA GLY A 279 -26.43 -54.23 28.31
C GLY A 279 -24.94 -54.50 28.07
N ALA A 280 -24.13 -53.46 27.86
CA ALA A 280 -22.68 -53.55 27.69
C ALA A 280 -21.93 -53.22 28.99
N ALA A 281 -20.70 -53.71 29.14
CA ALA A 281 -19.87 -53.38 30.30
C ALA A 281 -19.51 -51.88 30.33
N ALA A 282 -19.45 -51.29 31.53
CA ALA A 282 -19.12 -49.86 31.71
C ALA A 282 -17.78 -49.44 31.08
N THR A 283 -16.84 -50.38 30.90
CA THR A 283 -15.54 -50.15 30.23
C THR A 283 -15.66 -49.81 28.74
N VAL A 284 -16.79 -50.13 28.10
CA VAL A 284 -17.08 -49.82 26.68
C VAL A 284 -17.29 -48.31 26.47
N CYS A 285 -17.58 -47.55 27.53
CA CYS A 285 -17.65 -46.08 27.51
C CYS A 285 -16.38 -45.44 26.91
N GLY A 286 -15.20 -45.96 27.25
CA GLY A 286 -13.93 -45.45 26.71
C GLY A 286 -13.80 -45.65 25.19
N ILE A 287 -14.38 -46.72 24.65
CA ILE A 287 -14.42 -46.98 23.20
C ILE A 287 -15.39 -46.03 22.51
N VAL A 288 -16.55 -45.75 23.12
CA VAL A 288 -17.54 -44.80 22.59
C VAL A 288 -16.95 -43.38 22.51
N ILE A 289 -16.25 -42.95 23.56
CA ILE A 289 -15.56 -41.65 23.60
C ILE A 289 -14.42 -41.61 22.57
N GLY A 290 -13.63 -42.68 22.48
CA GLY A 290 -12.53 -42.78 21.50
C GLY A 290 -12.99 -42.83 20.04
N ALA A 291 -14.15 -43.45 19.77
CA ALA A 291 -14.73 -43.56 18.44
C ALA A 291 -15.13 -42.19 17.85
N MET A 292 -15.49 -41.21 18.71
CA MET A 292 -15.77 -39.84 18.29
C MET A 292 -14.57 -39.18 17.61
N ALA A 293 -13.37 -39.32 18.20
CA ALA A 293 -12.14 -38.75 17.65
C ALA A 293 -11.78 -39.42 16.30
N VAL A 294 -11.97 -40.74 16.21
CA VAL A 294 -11.75 -41.49 14.96
C VAL A 294 -12.73 -41.03 13.88
N ALA A 295 -14.01 -40.88 14.20
CA ALA A 295 -15.04 -40.38 13.28
C ALA A 295 -14.75 -38.95 12.81
N GLN A 296 -14.23 -38.08 13.69
CA GLN A 296 -13.79 -36.73 13.32
C GLN A 296 -12.62 -36.73 12.34
N VAL A 297 -11.66 -37.64 12.47
CA VAL A 297 -10.55 -37.79 11.52
C VAL A 297 -11.08 -38.16 10.13
N PHE A 298 -11.99 -39.13 10.03
CA PHE A 298 -12.59 -39.48 8.73
C PHE A 298 -13.48 -38.37 8.16
N SER A 299 -14.27 -37.71 9.01
CA SER A 299 -15.08 -36.57 8.62
C SER A 299 -14.21 -35.42 8.11
N SER A 300 -13.06 -35.15 8.73
CA SER A 300 -12.16 -34.05 8.35
C SER A 300 -11.66 -34.15 6.91
N VAL A 301 -11.42 -35.37 6.39
CA VAL A 301 -10.99 -35.58 4.99
C VAL A 301 -12.11 -35.25 4.01
N TYR A 302 -13.34 -35.69 4.32
CA TYR A 302 -14.51 -35.40 3.51
C TYR A 302 -14.90 -33.92 3.57
N PHE A 303 -14.84 -33.34 4.77
CA PHE A 303 -15.10 -31.92 5.02
C PHE A 303 -14.05 -31.04 4.36
N SER A 304 -12.79 -31.46 4.32
CA SER A 304 -11.70 -30.78 3.60
C SER A 304 -11.94 -30.78 2.08
N ALA A 305 -12.30 -31.93 1.50
CA ALA A 305 -12.63 -32.04 0.08
C ALA A 305 -13.88 -31.23 -0.30
N TRP A 306 -14.89 -31.18 0.58
CA TRP A 306 -16.15 -30.45 0.36
C TRP A 306 -15.99 -28.94 0.58
N SER A 307 -15.23 -28.53 1.60
CA SER A 307 -14.91 -27.13 1.92
C SER A 307 -14.13 -26.45 0.79
N ASN A 308 -13.24 -27.20 0.11
CA ASN A 308 -12.52 -26.70 -1.07
C ASN A 308 -13.42 -26.28 -2.25
N ARG A 309 -14.71 -26.68 -2.26
CA ARG A 309 -15.66 -26.33 -3.33
C ARG A 309 -16.73 -25.32 -2.92
N SER A 310 -17.06 -25.20 -1.63
CA SER A 310 -18.02 -24.21 -1.11
C SER A 310 -17.89 -24.08 0.42
N TYR A 311 -17.68 -22.87 0.93
CA TYR A 311 -17.39 -22.64 2.36
C TYR A 311 -18.65 -22.56 3.26
N PHE A 312 -19.80 -22.15 2.72
CA PHE A 312 -21.02 -21.88 3.51
C PHE A 312 -21.82 -23.15 3.85
N ARG A 313 -21.91 -24.10 2.92
CA ARG A 313 -22.73 -25.32 3.08
C ARG A 313 -22.19 -26.33 4.09
N PRO A 314 -20.86 -26.58 4.17
CA PRO A 314 -20.30 -27.49 5.17
C PRO A 314 -20.50 -26.96 6.59
N LEU A 315 -20.33 -25.64 6.80
CA LEU A 315 -20.45 -25.00 8.11
C LEU A 315 -21.86 -25.15 8.70
N VAL A 316 -22.90 -24.96 7.88
CA VAL A 316 -24.30 -25.19 8.29
C VAL A 316 -24.57 -26.68 8.55
N PHE A 317 -24.00 -27.59 7.74
CA PHE A 317 -24.14 -29.03 7.93
C PHE A 317 -23.46 -29.51 9.22
N SER A 318 -22.26 -29.02 9.53
CA SER A 318 -21.55 -29.34 10.77
C SER A 318 -22.29 -28.87 12.01
N SER A 319 -23.01 -27.75 11.96
CA SER A 319 -23.81 -27.28 13.11
C SER A 319 -25.12 -28.06 13.30
N ILE A 320 -25.60 -28.78 12.28
CA ILE A 320 -26.82 -29.59 12.35
C ILE A 320 -26.51 -31.05 12.74
N VAL A 321 -25.30 -31.53 12.45
CA VAL A 321 -24.90 -32.95 12.57
C VAL A 321 -23.97 -33.21 13.77
N LEU A 322 -23.55 -32.17 14.50
CA LEU A 322 -22.83 -32.32 15.78
C LEU A 322 -23.73 -32.88 16.89
#